data_AF-A0A0K8P0D1-F1
#
_entry.id   AF-A0A0K8P0D1-F1
#
_cell.length_a   1.000
_cell.length_b   1.000
_cell.length_c   1.000
_cell.angle_alpha   90.00
_cell.angle_beta   90.00
_cell.angle_gamma   90.00
#
_symmetry.space_group_name_H-M   'P 1'
#
loop_
_entity.id
_entity.type
_entity.pdbx_description
1 polymer ?
#
loop_
_entity_poly.entity_id
_entity_poly.type
_entity_poly.pdbx_seq_one_letter_code
_entity_poly.pdbx_strand_id
1 'polypeptide(L)'
;MNDVSDTAALPADTPPAEVVRCYWQRMQGRDFRGVAPLLGPELTVDWPQSNERFRGPERFLQMNREYPAHGPWTVQLHRLVADGAQVVTQVTVGDGVQRAEPVSFFEVAAGRIRRIVEYWPEPFAPATDRRHLSEPIAEVGVDASAGAEPGAAADAAGAVDETAAPSPAIVAAAEPPIAPVPVPRSPAQPGPVPAATATAETLPASPAPLPRLLTVVTTVASHEDGRRLAQALVGRRLAACAQLEAIESVYVWDGRLEQAPECRVLFKTTGARAAALEAGIRALHGYVQPAIHAWPVVQADPGFAQWVEAAVAPPEDAPAAVPRLDAGG
;
A
#
# COMPACT_ATOMS: atom_id res chain seq x y z
N MET A 1 -47.68 -2.71 -11.14
CA MET A 1 -48.37 -1.61 -10.43
C MET A 1 -47.53 -1.32 -9.20
N ASN A 2 -46.57 -0.40 -9.14
CA ASN A 2 -45.99 0.66 -9.99
C ASN A 2 -44.51 0.29 -10.30
N ASP A 3 -43.65 1.02 -11.01
CA ASP A 3 -43.65 1.86 -12.22
C ASP A 3 -42.14 2.01 -12.54
N VAL A 4 -41.80 2.21 -13.80
CA VAL A 4 -40.44 2.28 -14.35
C VAL A 4 -39.59 3.33 -13.63
N SER A 5 -38.35 2.97 -13.28
CA SER A 5 -37.22 3.90 -13.13
C SER A 5 -37.56 5.30 -12.61
N ASP A 6 -38.00 5.40 -11.35
CA ASP A 6 -38.14 6.71 -10.72
C ASP A 6 -36.74 7.32 -10.55
N THR A 7 -36.33 8.07 -11.56
CA THR A 7 -35.09 8.83 -11.66
C THR A 7 -35.28 10.24 -11.08
N ALA A 8 -36.39 10.50 -10.41
CA ALA A 8 -36.67 11.79 -9.82
C ALA A 8 -35.91 12.01 -8.50
N ALA A 9 -35.78 13.30 -8.15
CA ALA A 9 -35.37 13.73 -6.84
C ALA A 9 -36.42 13.34 -5.80
N LEU A 10 -35.97 12.99 -4.59
CA LEU A 10 -36.86 12.72 -3.48
C LEU A 10 -37.40 14.04 -2.88
N PRO A 11 -38.60 14.03 -2.29
CA PRO A 11 -39.13 15.17 -1.54
C PRO A 11 -38.16 15.70 -0.48
N ALA A 12 -38.18 17.01 -0.21
CA ALA A 12 -37.20 17.63 0.69
C ALA A 12 -37.33 17.16 2.15
N ASP A 13 -38.51 16.70 2.54
CA ASP A 13 -38.84 16.15 3.86
C ASP A 13 -38.59 14.65 3.98
N THR A 14 -38.04 14.00 2.94
CA THR A 14 -37.73 12.57 2.97
C THR A 14 -36.74 12.26 4.11
N PRO A 15 -37.04 11.26 4.96
CA PRO A 15 -36.15 10.85 6.05
C PRO A 15 -34.74 10.48 5.53
N PRO A 16 -33.66 10.90 6.22
CA PRO A 16 -32.29 10.59 5.81
C PRO A 16 -32.01 9.11 5.55
N ALA A 17 -32.55 8.22 6.40
CA ALA A 17 -32.43 6.78 6.24
C ALA A 17 -33.01 6.27 4.90
N GLU A 18 -34.12 6.87 4.45
CA GLU A 18 -34.78 6.50 3.19
C GLU A 18 -34.00 7.02 1.98
N VAL A 19 -33.46 8.25 2.06
CA VAL A 19 -32.57 8.81 1.04
C VAL A 19 -31.36 7.91 0.82
N VAL A 20 -30.69 7.48 1.90
CA VAL A 20 -29.50 6.63 1.82
C VAL A 20 -29.82 5.20 1.40
N ARG A 21 -30.97 4.65 1.79
CA ARG A 21 -31.44 3.35 1.29
C ARG A 21 -31.70 3.39 -0.22
N CYS A 22 -32.35 4.46 -0.70
CA CYS A 22 -32.57 4.68 -2.12
C CYS A 22 -31.25 4.84 -2.87
N TYR A 23 -30.28 5.57 -2.30
CA TYR A 23 -28.92 5.67 -2.83
C TYR A 23 -28.28 4.30 -3.06
N TRP A 24 -28.24 3.43 -2.04
CA TRP A 24 -27.63 2.10 -2.19
C TRP A 24 -28.38 1.21 -3.18
N GLN A 25 -29.71 1.30 -3.22
CA GLN A 25 -30.52 0.58 -4.21
C GLN A 25 -30.18 1.01 -5.64
N ARG A 26 -30.00 2.32 -5.89
CA ARG A 26 -29.63 2.85 -7.21
C ARG A 26 -28.16 2.53 -7.55
N MET A 27 -27.27 2.51 -6.55
CA MET A 27 -25.87 2.09 -6.71
C MET A 27 -25.71 0.62 -7.11
N GLN A 28 -26.54 -0.29 -6.56
CA GLN A 28 -26.56 -1.71 -6.94
C GLN A 28 -26.75 -1.90 -8.46
N GLY A 29 -27.67 -1.13 -9.06
CA GLY A 29 -27.93 -1.18 -10.51
C GLY A 29 -26.98 -0.32 -11.36
N ARG A 30 -25.98 0.34 -10.75
CA ARG A 30 -25.17 1.41 -11.38
C ARG A 30 -26.06 2.46 -12.08
N ASP A 31 -27.25 2.73 -11.53
CA ASP A 31 -28.16 3.74 -12.06
C ASP A 31 -27.69 5.13 -11.64
N PHE A 32 -26.55 5.57 -12.19
CA PHE A 32 -25.96 6.87 -11.86
C PHE A 32 -26.85 8.03 -12.29
N ARG A 33 -27.76 7.81 -13.25
CA ARG A 33 -28.77 8.80 -13.64
C ARG A 33 -29.79 8.99 -12.51
N GLY A 34 -30.24 7.89 -11.89
CA GLY A 34 -31.07 7.94 -10.70
C GLY A 34 -30.31 8.40 -9.46
N VAL A 35 -29.03 8.06 -9.28
CA VAL A 35 -28.25 8.51 -8.12
C VAL A 35 -28.09 10.04 -8.12
N ALA A 36 -27.85 10.65 -9.29
CA ALA A 36 -27.59 12.09 -9.41
C ALA A 36 -28.58 13.01 -8.65
N PRO A 37 -29.91 12.87 -8.80
CA PRO A 37 -30.89 13.65 -8.04
C PRO A 37 -30.82 13.52 -6.51
N LEU A 38 -30.24 12.44 -5.98
CA LEU A 38 -30.07 12.24 -4.54
C LEU A 38 -28.88 12.99 -3.97
N LEU A 39 -28.01 13.53 -4.82
CA LEU A 39 -26.78 14.21 -4.42
C LEU A 39 -26.99 15.73 -4.41
N GLY A 40 -26.55 16.38 -3.34
CA GLY A 40 -26.56 17.84 -3.21
C GLY A 40 -25.54 18.48 -4.16
N PRO A 41 -25.79 19.72 -4.63
CA PRO A 41 -24.87 20.41 -5.55
C PRO A 41 -23.49 20.68 -4.93
N GLU A 42 -23.42 20.84 -3.60
CA GLU A 42 -22.19 21.06 -2.85
C GLU A 42 -21.61 19.76 -2.26
N LEU A 43 -21.98 18.59 -2.81
CA LEU A 43 -21.53 17.29 -2.31
C LEU A 43 -20.01 17.27 -2.11
N THR A 44 -19.58 16.81 -0.94
CA THR A 44 -18.20 16.35 -0.73
C THR A 44 -18.18 14.86 -0.41
N VAL A 45 -17.31 14.11 -1.07
CA VAL A 45 -17.02 12.71 -0.75
C VAL A 45 -15.56 12.60 -0.35
N ASP A 46 -15.30 12.12 0.85
CA ASP A 46 -13.95 11.98 1.39
C ASP A 46 -13.61 10.49 1.53
N TRP A 47 -12.43 10.12 1.05
CA TRP A 47 -11.83 8.80 1.26
C TRP A 47 -10.56 8.96 2.11
N PRO A 48 -10.68 8.88 3.45
CA PRO A 48 -9.57 9.19 4.33
C PRO A 48 -8.39 8.22 4.19
N GLN A 49 -8.64 6.96 3.83
CA GLN A 49 -7.59 5.96 3.65
C GLN A 49 -6.62 6.29 2.50
N SER A 50 -7.10 6.92 1.43
CA SER A 50 -6.29 7.37 0.30
C SER A 50 -5.99 8.87 0.32
N ASN A 51 -6.51 9.61 1.32
CA ASN A 51 -6.41 11.07 1.41
C ASN A 51 -7.01 11.81 0.20
N GLU A 52 -8.12 11.30 -0.35
CA GLU A 52 -8.81 11.88 -1.49
C GLU A 52 -10.11 12.59 -1.12
N ARG A 53 -10.48 13.60 -1.92
CA ARG A 53 -11.78 14.28 -1.83
C ARG A 53 -12.35 14.57 -3.21
N PHE A 54 -13.57 14.10 -3.46
CA PHE A 54 -14.37 14.48 -4.62
C PHE A 54 -15.32 15.63 -4.24
N ARG A 55 -15.38 16.65 -5.11
CA ARG A 55 -16.24 17.82 -4.94
C ARG A 55 -17.25 17.91 -6.08
N GLY A 56 -18.52 17.91 -5.72
CA GLY A 56 -19.66 17.95 -6.62
C GLY A 56 -20.12 16.55 -7.06
N PRO A 57 -21.41 16.38 -7.35
CA PRO A 57 -21.98 15.11 -7.80
C PRO A 57 -21.40 14.64 -9.13
N GLU A 58 -21.02 15.56 -10.03
CA GLU A 58 -20.50 15.22 -11.36
C GLU A 58 -19.20 14.41 -11.27
N ARG A 59 -18.24 14.88 -10.46
CA ARG A 59 -16.94 14.20 -10.30
C ARG A 59 -17.10 12.86 -9.61
N PHE A 60 -17.91 12.79 -8.57
CA PHE A 60 -18.17 11.55 -7.84
C PHE A 60 -18.84 10.49 -8.73
N LEU A 61 -19.83 10.88 -9.54
CA LEU A 61 -20.50 9.95 -10.45
C LEU A 61 -19.61 9.55 -11.63
N GLN A 62 -18.77 10.46 -12.13
CA GLN A 62 -17.83 10.13 -13.20
C GLN A 62 -16.83 9.08 -12.73
N MET A 63 -16.24 9.28 -11.55
CA MET A 63 -15.34 8.30 -10.93
C MET A 63 -16.02 6.93 -10.76
N ASN A 64 -17.26 6.88 -10.28
CA ASN A 64 -17.99 5.60 -10.16
C ASN A 64 -18.28 4.93 -11.52
N ARG A 65 -18.47 5.71 -12.59
CA ARG A 65 -18.64 5.17 -13.96
C ARG A 65 -17.35 4.58 -14.50
N GLU A 66 -16.24 5.26 -14.29
CA GLU A 66 -14.90 4.87 -14.72
C GLU A 66 -14.34 3.71 -13.89
N TYR A 67 -14.90 3.46 -12.70
CA TYR A 67 -14.46 2.39 -11.82
C TYR A 67 -14.47 1.04 -12.55
N PRO A 68 -13.31 0.38 -12.67
CA PRO A 68 -13.19 -0.88 -13.40
C PRO A 68 -13.98 -1.95 -12.65
N ALA A 69 -14.94 -2.57 -13.34
CA ALA A 69 -15.74 -3.65 -12.79
C ALA A 69 -15.63 -4.86 -13.70
N HIS A 70 -15.41 -6.03 -13.11
CA HIS A 70 -15.32 -7.30 -13.82
C HIS A 70 -16.71 -7.84 -14.21
N GLY A 71 -17.76 -7.39 -13.52
CA GLY A 71 -19.14 -7.83 -13.73
C GLY A 71 -20.16 -6.84 -13.17
N PRO A 72 -21.45 -7.24 -13.12
CA PRO A 72 -22.49 -6.38 -12.56
C PRO A 72 -22.23 -6.12 -11.07
N TRP A 73 -22.45 -4.89 -10.64
CA TRP A 73 -22.31 -4.54 -9.24
C TRP A 73 -23.38 -5.23 -8.41
N THR A 74 -22.96 -5.77 -7.27
CA THR A 74 -23.82 -6.26 -6.21
C THR A 74 -23.60 -5.38 -5.00
N VAL A 75 -24.69 -4.99 -4.35
CA VAL A 75 -24.65 -4.23 -3.10
C VAL A 75 -25.61 -4.93 -2.14
N GLN A 76 -25.13 -5.27 -0.95
CA GLN A 76 -25.93 -5.81 0.13
C GLN A 76 -25.82 -4.89 1.34
N LEU A 77 -26.94 -4.29 1.75
CA LEU A 77 -27.00 -3.42 2.92
C LEU A 77 -27.19 -4.27 4.19
N HIS A 78 -26.16 -4.32 5.04
CA HIS A 78 -26.17 -5.13 6.28
C HIS A 78 -26.69 -4.35 7.47
N ARG A 79 -26.25 -3.09 7.57
CA ARG A 79 -26.63 -2.22 8.67
C ARG A 79 -26.81 -0.80 8.16
N LEU A 80 -27.87 -0.15 8.64
CA LEU A 80 -28.12 1.26 8.47
C LEU A 80 -28.54 1.82 9.82
N VAL A 81 -27.80 2.80 10.32
CA VAL A 81 -28.11 3.55 11.55
C VAL A 81 -28.31 5.00 11.17
N ALA A 82 -29.39 5.62 11.62
CA ALA A 82 -29.67 7.03 11.37
C ALA A 82 -29.91 7.77 12.68
N ASP A 83 -29.32 8.96 12.80
CA ASP A 83 -29.54 9.89 13.90
C ASP A 83 -29.56 11.32 13.36
N GLY A 84 -30.73 11.97 13.45
CA GLY A 84 -30.98 13.26 12.83
C GLY A 84 -30.64 13.26 11.34
N ALA A 85 -29.68 14.10 10.95
CA ALA A 85 -29.21 14.23 9.57
C ALA A 85 -28.07 13.26 9.19
N GLN A 86 -27.55 12.50 10.16
CA GLN A 86 -26.44 11.56 9.96
C GLN A 86 -26.98 10.17 9.69
N VAL A 87 -26.38 9.47 8.72
CA VAL A 87 -26.67 8.06 8.46
C VAL A 87 -25.35 7.33 8.29
N VAL A 88 -25.21 6.16 8.92
CA VAL A 88 -24.05 5.29 8.74
C VAL A 88 -24.52 3.98 8.16
N THR A 89 -23.84 3.50 7.12
CA THR A 89 -24.11 2.19 6.54
C THR A 89 -22.90 1.30 6.59
N GLN A 90 -23.14 0.01 6.80
CA GLN A 90 -22.20 -1.06 6.50
C GLN A 90 -22.82 -1.88 5.37
N VAL A 91 -22.11 -1.98 4.25
CA VAL A 91 -22.57 -2.73 3.07
C VAL A 91 -21.48 -3.68 2.61
N THR A 92 -21.86 -4.72 1.89
CA THR A 92 -20.92 -5.45 1.01
C THR A 92 -21.16 -4.98 -0.41
N VAL A 93 -20.08 -4.62 -1.10
CA VAL A 93 -20.08 -4.32 -2.53
C VAL A 93 -19.23 -5.37 -3.23
N GLY A 94 -19.68 -5.85 -4.39
CA GLY A 94 -18.87 -6.73 -5.22
C GLY A 94 -19.20 -6.59 -6.70
N ASP A 95 -18.40 -7.25 -7.54
CA ASP A 95 -18.59 -7.28 -9.00
C ASP A 95 -18.52 -8.71 -9.56
N GLY A 96 -18.59 -9.72 -8.69
CA GLY A 96 -18.45 -11.14 -9.00
C GLY A 96 -17.02 -11.66 -8.92
N VAL A 97 -16.01 -10.79 -8.87
CA VAL A 97 -14.61 -11.15 -8.69
C VAL A 97 -14.04 -10.53 -7.42
N GLN A 98 -14.31 -9.25 -7.21
CA GLN A 98 -13.89 -8.49 -6.05
C GLN A 98 -15.06 -8.32 -5.08
N ARG A 99 -14.73 -8.28 -3.79
CA ARG A 99 -15.67 -8.03 -2.69
C ARG A 99 -15.02 -7.07 -1.70
N ALA A 100 -15.75 -6.05 -1.29
CA ALA A 100 -15.34 -5.09 -0.29
C ALA A 100 -16.49 -4.80 0.70
N GLU A 101 -16.15 -4.31 1.89
CA GLU A 101 -17.12 -4.01 2.94
C GLU A 101 -17.03 -2.54 3.39
N PRO A 102 -17.46 -1.58 2.57
CA PRO A 102 -17.35 -0.18 2.95
C PRO A 102 -18.27 0.18 4.12
N VAL A 103 -17.74 1.08 4.95
CA VAL A 103 -18.47 1.81 5.98
C VAL A 103 -18.55 3.27 5.55
N SER A 104 -19.78 3.74 5.34
CA SER A 104 -20.04 5.04 4.74
C SER A 104 -20.87 5.90 5.69
N PHE A 105 -20.37 7.10 6.00
CA PHE A 105 -21.03 8.11 6.82
C PHE A 105 -21.61 9.17 5.90
N PHE A 106 -22.92 9.34 5.95
CA PHE A 106 -23.68 10.28 5.13
C PHE A 106 -24.22 11.42 5.98
N GLU A 107 -24.24 12.61 5.39
CA GLU A 107 -24.97 13.76 5.89
C GLU A 107 -26.08 14.11 4.88
N VAL A 108 -27.34 14.17 5.33
CA VAL A 108 -28.50 14.41 4.45
C VAL A 108 -29.26 15.68 4.83
N ALA A 109 -29.50 16.59 3.86
CA ALA A 109 -30.39 17.75 3.96
C ALA A 109 -31.43 17.69 2.87
N ALA A 110 -32.64 18.15 3.19
CA ALA A 110 -33.62 18.52 2.16
C ALA A 110 -33.77 17.42 1.09
N GLY A 111 -33.85 16.15 1.53
CA GLY A 111 -33.95 14.97 0.67
C GLY A 111 -32.69 14.60 -0.13
N ARG A 112 -31.52 15.20 0.17
CA ARG A 112 -30.27 15.01 -0.59
C ARG A 112 -29.04 14.79 0.29
N ILE A 113 -28.12 13.98 -0.19
CA ILE A 113 -26.83 13.72 0.42
C ILE A 113 -25.90 14.90 0.14
N ARG A 114 -25.43 15.58 1.19
CA ARG A 114 -24.49 16.70 1.11
C ARG A 114 -23.04 16.31 1.43
N ARG A 115 -22.84 15.24 2.19
CA ARG A 115 -21.49 14.74 2.50
C ARG A 115 -21.49 13.23 2.62
N ILE A 116 -20.41 12.62 2.12
CA ILE A 116 -20.09 11.21 2.29
C ILE A 116 -18.66 11.15 2.83
N VAL A 117 -18.43 10.38 3.87
CA VAL A 117 -17.08 9.97 4.30
C VAL A 117 -17.07 8.46 4.28
N GLU A 118 -16.16 7.86 3.54
CA GLU A 118 -16.20 6.42 3.29
C GLU A 118 -14.87 5.76 3.60
N TYR A 119 -14.95 4.65 4.31
CA TYR A 119 -13.84 3.78 4.64
C TYR A 119 -14.06 2.44 3.94
N TRP A 120 -13.04 1.98 3.23
CA TRP A 120 -12.94 0.70 2.54
C TRP A 120 -11.92 -0.17 3.29
N PRO A 121 -12.27 -0.74 4.46
CA PRO A 121 -11.35 -1.57 5.22
C PRO A 121 -11.02 -2.86 4.45
N GLU A 122 -9.75 -3.24 4.47
CA GLU A 122 -9.31 -4.54 3.97
C GLU A 122 -9.35 -5.57 5.11
N PRO A 123 -9.83 -6.80 4.85
CA PRO A 123 -9.70 -7.88 5.80
C PRO A 123 -8.24 -8.12 6.18
N PHE A 124 -7.97 -8.36 7.46
CA PHE A 124 -6.65 -8.73 7.95
C PHE A 124 -6.71 -9.98 8.81
N ALA A 125 -5.64 -10.76 8.81
CA ALA A 125 -5.58 -11.98 9.61
C ALA A 125 -5.60 -11.65 11.11
N PRO A 126 -6.37 -12.39 11.93
CA PRO A 126 -6.38 -12.16 13.37
C PRO A 126 -5.01 -12.46 13.98
N ALA A 127 -4.55 -11.59 14.88
CA ALA A 127 -3.28 -11.76 15.58
C ALA A 127 -3.28 -13.04 16.44
N THR A 128 -2.14 -13.75 16.43
CA THR A 128 -2.01 -15.07 17.06
C THR A 128 -1.95 -15.01 18.59
N ASP A 129 -1.33 -13.96 19.13
CA ASP A 129 -1.14 -13.71 20.56
C ASP A 129 -2.45 -13.64 21.36
N ARG A 130 -3.54 -13.20 20.72
CA ARG A 130 -4.87 -13.07 21.33
C ARG A 130 -5.87 -14.15 20.94
N ARG A 131 -5.48 -15.17 20.16
CA ARG A 131 -6.40 -16.20 19.64
C ARG A 131 -7.17 -16.94 20.75
N HIS A 132 -6.53 -17.13 21.91
CA HIS A 132 -7.15 -17.79 23.06
C HIS A 132 -8.26 -16.96 23.75
N LEU A 133 -8.39 -15.67 23.40
CA LEU A 133 -9.38 -14.74 23.94
C LEU A 133 -10.50 -14.40 22.96
N SER A 134 -10.40 -14.85 21.71
CA SER A 134 -11.33 -14.50 20.63
C SER A 134 -11.90 -15.75 19.98
N GLU A 135 -13.17 -15.69 19.60
CA GLU A 135 -13.80 -16.67 18.73
C GLU A 135 -14.00 -16.11 17.32
N PRO A 136 -13.93 -16.95 16.26
CA PRO A 136 -14.29 -16.53 14.92
C PRO A 136 -15.77 -16.11 14.87
N ILE A 137 -16.04 -14.99 14.19
CA ILE A 137 -17.41 -14.57 13.86
C ILE A 137 -17.74 -14.94 12.42
N ALA A 138 -19.03 -15.14 12.13
CA ALA A 138 -19.48 -15.32 10.76
C ALA A 138 -19.16 -14.07 9.92
N GLU A 139 -18.75 -14.27 8.67
CA GLU A 139 -18.57 -13.15 7.74
C GLU A 139 -19.90 -12.42 7.53
N VAL A 140 -19.82 -11.09 7.46
CA VAL A 140 -20.98 -10.23 7.29
C VAL A 140 -21.61 -10.53 5.92
N GLY A 141 -22.83 -11.07 5.90
CA GLY A 141 -23.58 -11.36 4.66
C GLY A 141 -23.56 -12.81 4.16
N VAL A 142 -23.00 -13.77 4.91
CA VAL A 142 -23.17 -15.21 4.61
C VAL A 142 -24.36 -15.74 5.43
N ASP A 143 -25.48 -16.04 4.76
CA ASP A 143 -26.65 -16.64 5.42
C ASP A 143 -26.30 -18.03 5.98
N ALA A 144 -26.46 -18.18 7.30
CA ALA A 144 -26.35 -19.46 8.00
C ALA A 144 -27.63 -20.31 7.84
N SER A 145 -28.10 -20.50 6.61
CA SER A 145 -29.25 -21.38 6.32
C SER A 145 -28.90 -22.42 5.24
N ALA A 146 -27.97 -23.31 5.58
CA ALA A 146 -27.92 -24.67 5.06
C ALA A 146 -27.52 -25.58 6.22
N GLY A 147 -28.50 -26.34 6.73
CA GLY A 147 -28.37 -27.09 7.98
C GLY A 147 -27.34 -28.22 7.92
N ALA A 148 -26.71 -28.49 9.05
CA ALA A 148 -26.16 -29.78 9.41
C ALA A 148 -26.21 -29.94 10.94
N GLU A 149 -26.85 -31.01 11.41
CA GLU A 149 -26.94 -31.38 12.82
C GLU A 149 -25.58 -31.81 13.42
N PRO A 150 -25.40 -31.71 14.75
CA PRO A 150 -24.16 -32.07 15.41
C PRO A 150 -24.12 -33.58 15.76
N GLY A 151 -23.18 -34.32 15.16
CA GLY A 151 -22.94 -35.73 15.45
C GLY A 151 -21.44 -36.07 15.42
N ALA A 152 -20.96 -36.65 16.52
CA ALA A 152 -19.55 -36.88 16.86
C ALA A 152 -18.82 -37.99 16.07
N ALA A 153 -17.51 -37.81 15.87
CA ALA A 153 -16.40 -38.79 15.95
C ALA A 153 -15.20 -38.22 15.17
N ALA A 154 -14.09 -37.85 15.84
CA ALA A 154 -12.97 -38.70 16.26
C ALA A 154 -12.06 -39.14 15.10
N ASP A 155 -10.79 -38.71 15.23
CA ASP A 155 -9.55 -39.26 14.67
C ASP A 155 -9.49 -39.65 13.19
N ALA A 156 -8.87 -38.75 12.42
CA ALA A 156 -8.02 -39.11 11.29
C ALA A 156 -6.77 -38.20 11.29
N ALA A 157 -5.71 -38.65 11.94
CA ALA A 157 -4.36 -38.26 11.58
C ALA A 157 -4.04 -38.94 10.24
N GLY A 158 -3.81 -38.16 9.18
CA GLY A 158 -3.41 -38.70 7.89
C GLY A 158 -3.39 -37.64 6.78
N ALA A 159 -2.18 -37.34 6.31
CA ALA A 159 -1.82 -36.58 5.11
C ALA A 159 -2.13 -35.07 5.12
N VAL A 160 -1.10 -34.28 5.46
CA VAL A 160 -0.94 -32.93 4.94
C VAL A 160 -0.83 -33.01 3.43
N ASP A 161 -1.88 -32.56 2.72
CA ASP A 161 -1.82 -32.23 1.31
C ASP A 161 -1.24 -30.82 1.18
N GLU A 162 -0.04 -30.75 0.61
CA GLU A 162 0.84 -29.59 0.49
C GLU A 162 0.44 -28.69 -0.71
N THR A 163 -0.85 -28.63 -1.08
CA THR A 163 -1.32 -27.99 -2.33
C THR A 163 -2.57 -27.10 -2.23
N ALA A 164 -2.84 -26.47 -1.07
CA ALA A 164 -3.89 -25.44 -0.95
C ALA A 164 -3.29 -24.07 -0.52
N ALA A 165 -3.09 -23.19 -1.50
CA ALA A 165 -2.56 -21.84 -1.33
C ALA A 165 -3.56 -20.89 -0.61
N PRO A 166 -3.07 -19.87 0.14
CA PRO A 166 -3.92 -18.82 0.71
C PRO A 166 -4.63 -17.99 -0.36
N SER A 167 -5.88 -17.57 -0.11
CA SER A 167 -6.63 -16.67 -1.00
C SER A 167 -6.03 -15.25 -1.00
N PRO A 168 -6.01 -14.57 -2.17
CA PRO A 168 -5.34 -13.29 -2.35
C PRO A 168 -6.17 -12.13 -1.78
N ALA A 169 -5.50 -11.25 -1.03
CA ALA A 169 -5.94 -9.88 -0.84
C ALA A 169 -6.15 -9.21 -2.20
N ILE A 170 -6.97 -8.16 -2.22
CA ILE A 170 -7.12 -7.25 -3.35
C ILE A 170 -5.72 -6.82 -3.78
N VAL A 171 -5.32 -7.41 -4.90
CA VAL A 171 -4.20 -6.97 -5.71
C VAL A 171 -4.67 -5.67 -6.32
N ALA A 172 -3.96 -4.58 -6.02
CA ALA A 172 -3.91 -3.40 -6.88
C ALA A 172 -3.99 -3.89 -8.32
N ALA A 173 -4.94 -3.38 -9.12
CA ALA A 173 -5.11 -3.80 -10.49
C ALA A 173 -3.73 -4.02 -11.13
N ALA A 174 -3.44 -5.27 -11.49
CA ALA A 174 -2.34 -5.54 -12.37
C ALA A 174 -2.62 -4.69 -13.62
N GLU A 175 -1.72 -3.75 -13.88
CA GLU A 175 -1.54 -3.19 -15.20
C GLU A 175 -1.59 -4.34 -16.23
N PRO A 176 -2.09 -4.10 -17.46
CA PRO A 176 -2.01 -5.11 -18.51
C PRO A 176 -0.58 -5.66 -18.53
N PRO A 177 -0.35 -6.97 -18.79
CA PRO A 177 0.98 -7.53 -18.69
C PRO A 177 1.94 -6.66 -19.50
N ILE A 178 2.78 -5.89 -18.78
CA ILE A 178 3.94 -5.29 -19.38
C ILE A 178 4.75 -6.51 -19.77
N ALA A 179 4.78 -6.79 -21.07
CA ALA A 179 5.62 -7.83 -21.62
C ALA A 179 6.99 -7.72 -20.95
N PRO A 180 7.63 -8.83 -20.55
CA PRO A 180 8.90 -8.77 -19.84
C PRO A 180 9.81 -7.80 -20.58
N VAL A 181 10.18 -6.71 -19.92
CA VAL A 181 11.15 -5.78 -20.48
C VAL A 181 12.38 -6.64 -20.76
N PRO A 182 12.77 -6.82 -22.03
CA PRO A 182 13.89 -7.67 -22.34
C PRO A 182 15.09 -7.12 -21.60
N VAL A 183 15.77 -7.95 -20.80
CA VAL A 183 17.07 -7.62 -20.23
C VAL A 183 17.98 -7.27 -21.40
N PRO A 184 18.40 -6.00 -21.60
CA PRO A 184 19.24 -5.70 -22.73
C PRO A 184 20.63 -6.29 -22.48
N ARG A 185 21.17 -6.99 -23.48
CA ARG A 185 22.62 -7.18 -23.61
C ARG A 185 23.23 -5.79 -23.81
N SER A 186 24.42 -5.56 -23.22
CA SER A 186 25.15 -4.29 -23.31
C SER A 186 25.13 -3.71 -24.73
N PRO A 187 24.64 -2.48 -24.92
CA PRO A 187 25.00 -1.72 -26.12
C PRO A 187 26.52 -1.44 -26.09
N ALA A 188 27.14 -1.41 -27.28
CA ALA A 188 28.52 -0.96 -27.42
C ALA A 188 28.67 0.44 -26.81
N GLN A 189 29.78 0.67 -26.10
CA GLN A 189 30.04 1.95 -25.44
C GLN A 189 29.85 3.10 -26.43
N PRO A 190 29.17 4.20 -26.06
CA PRO A 190 29.20 5.41 -26.86
C PRO A 190 30.66 5.90 -26.91
N GLY A 191 31.10 6.27 -28.12
CA GLY A 191 32.42 6.86 -28.34
C GLY A 191 32.64 8.12 -27.51
N PRO A 192 33.89 8.58 -27.34
CA PRO A 192 34.24 9.66 -26.43
C PRO A 192 33.49 10.95 -26.78
N VAL A 193 32.72 11.46 -25.83
CA VAL A 193 32.10 12.80 -25.90
C VAL A 193 33.20 13.84 -25.62
N PRO A 194 33.32 14.92 -26.42
CA PRO A 194 34.40 15.89 -26.25
C PRO A 194 34.30 16.61 -24.89
N ALA A 195 35.44 16.69 -24.22
CA ALA A 195 35.59 17.28 -22.90
C ALA A 195 35.18 18.76 -22.90
N ALA A 196 34.05 19.06 -22.25
CA ALA A 196 33.76 20.42 -21.82
C ALA A 196 34.76 20.80 -20.72
N THR A 197 35.60 21.78 -21.02
CA THR A 197 36.66 22.28 -20.14
C THR A 197 36.01 23.09 -19.01
N ALA A 198 35.55 22.41 -17.96
CA ALA A 198 35.24 23.04 -16.69
C ALA A 198 36.53 23.06 -15.86
N THR A 199 37.02 24.27 -15.57
CA THR A 199 38.13 24.52 -14.67
C THR A 199 37.89 23.84 -13.32
N ALA A 200 38.79 22.94 -12.97
CA ALA A 200 38.80 22.24 -11.69
C ALA A 200 39.08 23.23 -10.55
N GLU A 201 38.05 23.65 -9.83
CA GLU A 201 38.25 24.04 -8.44
C GLU A 201 38.50 22.78 -7.63
N THR A 202 39.74 22.66 -7.15
CA THR A 202 40.17 21.56 -6.28
C THR A 202 39.47 21.70 -4.94
N LEU A 203 38.48 20.85 -4.68
CA LEU A 203 37.94 20.67 -3.33
C LEU A 203 39.05 20.15 -2.41
N PRO A 204 39.33 20.79 -1.26
CA PRO A 204 40.38 20.32 -0.37
C PRO A 204 39.98 18.97 0.22
N ALA A 205 40.86 17.98 0.08
CA ALA A 205 40.80 16.75 0.85
C ALA A 205 41.18 17.04 2.32
N SER A 206 40.23 16.88 3.23
CA SER A 206 40.47 16.66 4.66
C SER A 206 39.29 15.89 5.25
N PRO A 207 39.49 14.82 6.05
CA PRO A 207 38.40 14.01 6.56
C PRO A 207 37.71 14.78 7.68
N ALA A 208 36.58 15.43 7.37
CA ALA A 208 35.64 15.80 8.43
C ALA A 208 35.30 14.52 9.22
N PRO A 209 35.23 14.56 10.57
CA PRO A 209 34.82 13.39 11.32
C PRO A 209 33.46 12.95 10.79
N LEU A 210 33.39 11.69 10.34
CA LEU A 210 32.16 11.14 9.77
C LEU A 210 31.00 11.43 10.75
N PRO A 211 29.82 11.86 10.26
CA PRO A 211 28.68 12.01 11.13
C PRO A 211 28.47 10.69 11.86
N ARG A 212 28.34 10.76 13.20
CA ARG A 212 28.26 9.56 14.04
C ARG A 212 27.16 8.62 13.54
N LEU A 213 26.08 9.21 13.02
CA LEU A 213 24.93 8.51 12.46
C LEU A 213 24.56 9.05 11.07
N LEU A 214 24.13 8.13 10.21
CA LEU A 214 23.60 8.39 8.88
C LEU A 214 22.24 7.75 8.73
N THR A 215 21.38 8.46 8.00
CA THR A 215 20.17 7.90 7.42
C THR A 215 20.44 7.59 5.95
N VAL A 216 20.37 6.33 5.55
CA VAL A 216 20.57 5.89 4.16
C VAL A 216 19.23 5.45 3.58
N VAL A 217 18.91 5.91 2.38
CA VAL A 217 17.63 5.68 1.71
C VAL A 217 17.86 4.99 0.38
N THR A 218 16.99 4.02 0.07
CA THR A 218 16.83 3.43 -1.27
C THR A 218 15.36 3.16 -1.55
N THR A 219 15.01 2.94 -2.82
CA THR A 219 13.67 2.48 -3.23
C THR A 219 13.76 1.13 -3.92
N VAL A 220 12.77 0.27 -3.74
CA VAL A 220 12.67 -1.07 -4.33
C VAL A 220 11.26 -1.32 -4.87
N ALA A 221 11.12 -2.29 -5.76
CA ALA A 221 9.87 -2.54 -6.49
C ALA A 221 8.67 -2.90 -5.61
N SER A 222 8.88 -3.52 -4.44
CA SER A 222 7.79 -3.99 -3.60
C SER A 222 8.10 -3.91 -2.10
N HIS A 223 7.06 -3.92 -1.28
CA HIS A 223 7.20 -3.99 0.17
C HIS A 223 7.87 -5.29 0.63
N GLU A 224 7.70 -6.39 -0.12
CA GLU A 224 8.38 -7.66 0.14
C GLU A 224 9.89 -7.57 -0.13
N ASP A 225 10.28 -6.96 -1.25
CA ASP A 225 11.69 -6.69 -1.53
C ASP A 225 12.32 -5.80 -0.47
N GLY A 226 11.58 -4.79 -0.01
CA GLY A 226 12.01 -3.90 1.06
C GLY A 226 12.24 -4.67 2.36
N ARG A 227 11.36 -5.62 2.68
CA ARG A 227 11.46 -6.46 3.88
C ARG A 227 12.66 -7.37 3.82
N ARG A 228 12.86 -8.04 2.69
CA ARG A 228 14.01 -8.94 2.44
C ARG A 228 15.33 -8.18 2.55
N LEU A 229 15.41 -7.01 1.91
CA LEU A 229 16.59 -6.14 1.96
C LEU A 229 16.87 -5.67 3.39
N ALA A 230 15.83 -5.19 4.08
CA ALA A 230 15.91 -4.74 5.47
C ALA A 230 16.43 -5.84 6.41
N GLN A 231 15.81 -7.02 6.37
CA GLN A 231 16.19 -8.17 7.21
C GLN A 231 17.63 -8.60 6.95
N ALA A 232 18.05 -8.67 5.67
CA ALA A 232 19.40 -9.08 5.32
C ALA A 232 20.46 -8.09 5.83
N LEU A 233 20.24 -6.78 5.64
CA LEU A 233 21.23 -5.76 5.97
C LEU A 233 21.29 -5.46 7.48
N VAL A 234 20.15 -5.51 8.16
CA VAL A 234 20.11 -5.43 9.63
C VAL A 234 20.70 -6.69 10.26
N GLY A 235 20.36 -7.89 9.75
CA GLY A 235 20.92 -9.15 10.24
C GLY A 235 22.44 -9.26 10.06
N ARG A 236 23.00 -8.62 9.02
CA ARG A 236 24.45 -8.49 8.79
C ARG A 236 25.11 -7.36 9.59
N ARG A 237 24.35 -6.67 10.45
CA ARG A 237 24.82 -5.51 11.24
C ARG A 237 25.38 -4.37 10.38
N LEU A 238 24.86 -4.20 9.17
CA LEU A 238 25.23 -3.08 8.27
C LEU A 238 24.35 -1.84 8.54
N ALA A 239 23.16 -2.05 9.10
CA ALA A 239 22.27 -1.03 9.62
C ALA A 239 21.69 -1.50 10.95
N ALA A 240 21.41 -0.57 11.87
CA ALA A 240 20.80 -0.88 13.16
C ALA A 240 19.30 -1.15 13.03
N CYS A 241 18.62 -0.36 12.18
CA CYS A 241 17.23 -0.58 11.82
C CYS A 241 16.95 -0.10 10.39
N ALA A 242 15.78 -0.52 9.89
CA ALA A 242 15.19 -0.07 8.65
C ALA A 242 13.71 0.29 8.88
N GLN A 243 13.20 1.29 8.15
CA GLN A 243 11.77 1.59 8.06
C GLN A 243 11.35 1.42 6.60
N LEU A 244 10.14 0.90 6.39
CA LEU A 244 9.58 0.65 5.07
C LEU A 244 8.31 1.49 4.91
N GLU A 245 8.15 2.10 3.75
CA GLU A 245 7.03 2.97 3.43
C GLU A 245 6.62 2.77 1.97
N ALA A 246 5.32 2.58 1.72
CA ALA A 246 4.79 2.55 0.36
C ALA A 246 4.81 3.97 -0.23
N ILE A 247 5.34 4.10 -1.44
CA ILE A 247 5.46 5.38 -2.15
C ILE A 247 5.06 5.20 -3.62
N GLU A 248 4.86 6.33 -4.30
CA GLU A 248 4.82 6.40 -5.75
C GLU A 248 6.06 7.15 -6.24
N SER A 249 6.68 6.62 -7.29
CA SER A 249 7.87 7.19 -7.93
C SER A 249 7.54 7.63 -9.35
N VAL A 250 7.95 8.84 -9.70
CA VAL A 250 7.77 9.43 -11.04
C VAL A 250 9.14 9.80 -11.60
N TYR A 251 9.50 9.28 -12.77
CA TYR A 251 10.82 9.48 -13.38
C TYR A 251 10.77 9.35 -14.91
N VAL A 252 11.86 9.70 -15.60
CA VAL A 252 11.95 9.53 -17.07
C VAL A 252 12.81 8.31 -17.39
N TRP A 253 12.28 7.39 -18.20
CA TRP A 253 12.99 6.22 -18.71
C TRP A 253 12.79 6.11 -20.22
N ASP A 254 13.88 5.88 -20.96
CA ASP A 254 13.88 5.84 -22.44
C ASP A 254 13.12 7.00 -23.11
N GLY A 255 13.27 8.19 -22.54
CA GLY A 255 12.61 9.42 -23.02
C GLY A 255 11.11 9.53 -22.71
N ARG A 256 10.54 8.62 -21.90
CA ARG A 256 9.13 8.62 -21.49
C ARG A 256 8.99 8.86 -20.00
N LEU A 257 7.93 9.57 -19.61
CA LEU A 257 7.55 9.72 -18.21
C LEU A 257 6.92 8.43 -17.72
N GLU A 258 7.52 7.86 -16.68
CA GLU A 258 7.08 6.65 -15.99
C GLU A 258 6.58 7.00 -14.60
N GLN A 259 5.59 6.24 -14.13
CA GLN A 259 5.04 6.32 -12.79
C GLN A 259 4.89 4.89 -12.26
N ALA A 260 5.46 4.59 -11.09
CA ALA A 260 5.44 3.24 -10.53
C ALA A 260 5.28 3.26 -9.01
N PRO A 261 4.48 2.34 -8.43
CA PRO A 261 4.50 2.12 -6.99
C PRO A 261 5.85 1.51 -6.57
N GLU A 262 6.41 1.99 -5.47
CA GLU A 262 7.65 1.48 -4.89
C GLU A 262 7.56 1.38 -3.36
N CYS A 263 8.52 0.69 -2.76
CA CYS A 263 8.75 0.76 -1.32
C CYS A 263 10.03 1.54 -1.05
N ARG A 264 9.93 2.63 -0.29
CA ARG A 264 11.09 3.33 0.27
C ARG A 264 11.61 2.56 1.47
N VAL A 265 12.93 2.34 1.53
CA VAL A 265 13.61 1.72 2.66
C VAL A 265 14.60 2.71 3.26
N LEU A 266 14.41 3.04 4.54
CA LEU A 266 15.21 4.03 5.27
C LEU A 266 15.99 3.36 6.41
N PHE A 267 17.29 3.20 6.20
CA PHE A 267 18.25 2.59 7.11
C PHE A 267 18.90 3.61 8.04
N LYS A 268 19.17 3.21 9.28
CA LYS A 268 19.96 4.00 10.25
C LYS A 268 21.24 3.24 10.50
N THR A 269 22.36 3.90 10.29
CA THR A 269 23.69 3.31 10.45
C THR A 269 24.68 4.35 10.93
N THR A 270 25.94 3.96 11.11
CA THR A 270 27.03 4.89 11.42
C THR A 270 27.78 5.28 10.15
N GLY A 271 28.49 6.42 10.20
CA GLY A 271 29.37 6.81 9.09
C GLY A 271 30.38 5.72 8.70
N ALA A 272 30.92 4.99 9.68
CA ALA A 272 31.87 3.90 9.45
C ALA A 272 31.28 2.69 8.70
N ARG A 273 29.95 2.54 8.70
CA ARG A 273 29.23 1.42 8.06
C ARG A 273 28.58 1.78 6.73
N ALA A 274 28.54 3.06 6.38
CA ALA A 274 27.87 3.57 5.19
C ALA A 274 28.29 2.84 3.90
N ALA A 275 29.60 2.71 3.67
CA ALA A 275 30.12 2.08 2.46
C ALA A 275 29.76 0.58 2.37
N ALA A 276 29.84 -0.13 3.50
CA ALA A 276 29.47 -1.55 3.56
C ALA A 276 27.96 -1.74 3.37
N LEU A 277 27.15 -0.84 3.93
CA LEU A 277 25.70 -0.82 3.73
C LEU A 277 25.36 -0.56 2.26
N GLU A 278 25.95 0.46 1.63
CA GLU A 278 25.74 0.76 0.21
C GLU A 278 26.10 -0.44 -0.68
N ALA A 279 27.26 -1.06 -0.44
CA ALA A 279 27.68 -2.26 -1.18
C ALA A 279 26.68 -3.42 -0.97
N GLY A 280 26.19 -3.61 0.26
CA GLY A 280 25.17 -4.58 0.58
C GLY A 280 23.83 -4.30 -0.11
N ILE A 281 23.42 -3.04 -0.18
CA ILE A 281 22.21 -2.60 -0.90
C ILE A 281 22.38 -2.96 -2.38
N ARG A 282 23.46 -2.53 -3.03
CA ARG A 282 23.72 -2.81 -4.45
C ARG A 282 23.74 -4.30 -4.77
N ALA A 283 24.37 -5.10 -3.92
CA ALA A 283 24.49 -6.55 -4.13
C ALA A 283 23.14 -7.30 -4.05
N LEU A 284 22.16 -6.74 -3.33
CA LEU A 284 20.85 -7.35 -3.12
C LEU A 284 19.73 -6.64 -3.90
N HIS A 285 20.05 -5.58 -4.63
CA HIS A 285 19.06 -4.75 -5.31
C HIS A 285 18.55 -5.39 -6.60
N GLY A 286 17.25 -5.26 -6.86
CA GLY A 286 16.65 -5.69 -8.13
C GLY A 286 16.93 -4.74 -9.31
N TYR A 287 17.11 -3.46 -9.03
CA TYR A 287 17.44 -2.45 -10.05
C TYR A 287 18.92 -2.42 -10.39
N VAL A 288 19.22 -2.25 -11.67
CA VAL A 288 20.58 -2.10 -12.19
C VAL A 288 21.26 -0.85 -11.61
N GLN A 289 20.52 0.25 -11.52
CA GLN A 289 20.97 1.50 -10.92
C GLN A 289 20.01 1.92 -9.81
N PRO A 290 20.21 1.45 -8.57
CA PRO A 290 19.39 1.89 -7.45
C PRO A 290 19.66 3.35 -7.09
N ALA A 291 18.61 4.09 -6.72
CA ALA A 291 18.75 5.36 -6.05
C ALA A 291 19.21 5.10 -4.61
N ILE A 292 20.50 5.34 -4.31
CA ILE A 292 21.04 5.23 -2.95
C ILE A 292 21.60 6.59 -2.55
N HIS A 293 21.03 7.19 -1.51
CA HIS A 293 21.51 8.47 -0.98
C HIS A 293 21.43 8.49 0.55
N ALA A 294 22.17 9.39 1.17
CA ALA A 294 22.24 9.46 2.63
C ALA A 294 22.24 10.89 3.15
N TRP A 295 21.71 11.07 4.36
CA TRP A 295 21.73 12.34 5.09
C TRP A 295 22.35 12.17 6.48
N PRO A 296 23.12 13.16 6.96
CA PRO A 296 23.63 13.16 8.33
C PRO A 296 22.50 13.36 9.33
N VAL A 297 22.54 12.58 10.41
CA VAL A 297 21.71 12.86 11.60
C VAL A 297 22.48 13.83 12.48
N VAL A 298 22.06 15.11 12.47
CA VAL A 298 22.75 16.19 13.19
C VAL A 298 22.48 16.19 14.69
N GLN A 299 21.37 15.60 15.12
CA GLN A 299 20.99 15.44 16.52
C GLN A 299 20.16 14.16 16.70
N ALA A 300 20.42 13.43 17.77
CA ALA A 300 19.66 12.27 18.20
C ALA A 300 19.68 12.17 19.72
N ASP A 301 18.73 11.44 20.30
CA ASP A 301 18.80 11.04 21.70
C ASP A 301 20.11 10.25 21.95
N PRO A 302 20.87 10.52 23.03
CA PRO A 302 22.13 9.84 23.29
C PRO A 302 22.00 8.32 23.45
N GLY A 303 20.92 7.83 24.06
CA GLY A 303 20.66 6.41 24.24
C GLY A 303 20.38 5.73 22.89
N PHE A 304 19.58 6.37 22.05
CA PHE A 304 19.35 5.91 20.68
C PHE A 304 20.64 5.87 19.85
N ALA A 305 21.48 6.91 19.95
CA ALA A 305 22.74 6.95 19.22
C ALA A 305 23.69 5.82 19.64
N GLN A 306 23.83 5.58 20.95
CA GLN A 306 24.61 4.46 21.49
C GLN A 306 24.07 3.11 21.02
N TRP A 307 22.75 2.94 20.99
CA TRP A 307 22.14 1.72 20.49
C TRP A 307 22.45 1.49 19.01
N VAL A 308 22.38 2.52 18.16
CA VAL A 308 22.74 2.38 16.73
C VAL A 308 24.20 1.96 16.57
N GLU A 309 25.12 2.61 17.30
CA GLU A 309 26.55 2.28 17.28
C GLU A 309 26.80 0.83 17.70
N ALA A 310 26.17 0.38 18.79
CA ALA A 310 26.28 -1.00 19.28
C ALA A 310 25.67 -2.03 18.32
N ALA A 311 24.52 -1.73 17.72
CA ALA A 311 23.81 -2.65 16.83
C ALA A 311 24.58 -2.94 15.53
N VAL A 312 25.40 -1.99 15.07
CA VAL A 312 26.24 -2.16 13.87
C VAL A 312 27.70 -2.46 14.17
N ALA A 313 28.07 -2.61 15.45
CA ALA A 313 29.39 -3.01 15.85
C ALA A 313 29.73 -4.38 15.25
N PRO A 314 30.93 -4.54 14.65
CA PRO A 314 31.35 -5.84 14.14
C PRO A 314 31.33 -6.84 15.29
N PRO A 315 30.91 -8.10 15.05
CA PRO A 315 31.09 -9.12 16.08
C PRO A 315 32.57 -9.20 16.44
N GLU A 316 32.88 -9.13 17.74
CA GLU A 316 34.20 -9.53 18.23
C GLU A 316 34.39 -11.01 17.85
N ASP A 317 35.54 -11.36 17.25
CA ASP A 317 35.92 -12.66 16.66
C ASP A 317 35.63 -12.91 15.16
N ALA A 318 35.90 -11.93 14.28
CA ALA A 318 36.24 -12.24 12.89
C ALA A 318 37.78 -12.26 12.72
N PRO A 319 38.42 -13.39 12.38
CA PRO A 319 39.86 -13.40 12.17
C PRO A 319 40.23 -12.47 11.02
N ALA A 320 41.20 -11.59 11.26
CA ALA A 320 41.75 -10.69 10.25
C ALA A 320 42.15 -11.50 9.02
N ALA A 321 41.54 -11.21 7.87
CA ALA A 321 41.97 -11.76 6.60
C ALA A 321 43.44 -11.36 6.39
N VAL A 322 44.33 -12.35 6.47
CA VAL A 322 45.75 -12.21 6.19
C VAL A 322 45.90 -11.68 4.76
N PRO A 323 46.68 -10.62 4.49
CA PRO A 323 46.90 -10.15 3.14
C PRO A 323 47.58 -11.26 2.33
N ARG A 324 47.02 -11.60 1.17
CA ARG A 324 47.76 -12.35 0.15
C ARG A 324 48.95 -11.51 -0.27
N LEU A 325 50.15 -11.98 0.04
CA LEU A 325 51.36 -11.50 -0.62
C LEU A 325 51.29 -11.92 -2.09
N ASP A 326 51.40 -10.94 -2.96
CA ASP A 326 51.53 -11.13 -4.41
C ASP A 326 52.77 -11.99 -4.71
N ALA A 327 52.56 -13.07 -5.46
CA ALA A 327 53.64 -13.81 -6.10
C ALA A 327 53.82 -13.25 -7.52
N GLY A 328 54.81 -12.37 -7.67
CA GLY A 328 55.40 -12.00 -8.94
C GLY A 328 56.92 -12.05 -8.81
N GLY A 329 57.52 -13.12 -9.32
CA GLY A 329 58.95 -13.40 -9.33
C GLY A 329 59.24 -14.84 -9.75
#